data_AF-A0A086QYF6-F1
#
_entry.id   AF-A0A086QYF6-F1
#
_cell.length_a   1.000
_cell.length_b   1.000
_cell.length_c   1.000
_cell.angle_alpha   90.00
_cell.angle_beta   90.00
_cell.angle_gamma   90.00
#
_symmetry.space_group_name_H-M   'P 1'
#
loop_
_entity.id
_entity.type
_entity.pdbx_description
1 polymer ?
#
loop_
_entity_poly.entity_id
_entity_poly.type
_entity_poly.pdbx_seq_one_letter_code
_entity_poly.pdbx_strand_id
1 'polypeptide(L)'
;DTWILNLKPLIADPRKEVPTWEKIRNVGAAPSPRTGMSGVVYRHSAIVFGGVADDDDGQVKLKSTFFNDLYSFDLERKRWYELTLKAEKERKPKGGRQKRVQSASANQGASLVKPQIIAPRGSSPE
;
A
#
# COMPACT_ATOMS: atom_id res chain seq x y z
N ASP A 1 -13.29 11.41 -8.63
CA ASP A 1 -13.45 11.26 -10.10
C ASP A 1 -12.15 10.85 -10.77
N THR A 2 -12.22 10.15 -11.90
CA THR A 2 -11.07 9.82 -12.75
C THR A 2 -11.29 10.42 -14.14
N TRP A 3 -10.25 11.05 -14.71
CA TRP A 3 -10.30 11.69 -16.02
C TRP A 3 -9.13 11.22 -16.87
N ILE A 4 -9.37 11.00 -18.15
CA ILE A 4 -8.32 10.65 -19.13
C ILE A 4 -8.29 11.74 -20.20
N LEU A 5 -7.09 12.27 -20.46
CA LEU A 5 -6.86 13.18 -21.58
C LEU A 5 -6.44 12.38 -22.80
N ASN A 6 -7.26 12.39 -23.85
CA ASN A 6 -6.90 11.77 -25.11
C ASN A 6 -5.99 12.69 -25.92
N LEU A 7 -4.72 12.30 -26.05
CA LEU A 7 -3.70 13.04 -26.79
C LEU A 7 -3.52 12.59 -28.24
N LYS A 8 -4.22 11.52 -28.68
CA LYS A 8 -4.16 11.05 -30.08
C LYS A 8 -4.42 12.17 -31.12
N PRO A 9 -5.35 13.11 -30.90
CA PRO A 9 -5.60 14.18 -31.87
C PRO A 9 -4.34 15.01 -32.17
N LEU A 10 -3.48 15.27 -31.18
CA LEU A 10 -2.24 16.02 -31.37
C LEU A 10 -1.18 15.27 -32.18
N ILE A 11 -1.22 13.94 -32.21
CA ILE A 11 -0.29 13.15 -33.01
C ILE A 11 -0.68 13.22 -34.50
N ALA A 12 -1.98 13.39 -34.80
CA ALA A 12 -2.48 13.45 -36.17
C ALA A 12 -2.23 14.81 -36.83
N ASP A 13 -2.68 15.91 -36.21
CA ASP A 13 -2.38 17.28 -36.66
C ASP A 13 -2.44 18.26 -35.46
N PRO A 14 -1.29 18.61 -34.85
CA PRO A 14 -1.24 19.46 -33.66
C PRO A 14 -1.87 20.85 -33.82
N ARG A 15 -2.11 21.32 -35.07
CA ARG A 15 -2.63 22.67 -35.34
C ARG A 15 -4.13 22.70 -35.61
N LYS A 16 -4.74 21.54 -35.87
CA LYS A 16 -6.18 21.44 -36.21
C LYS A 16 -6.96 20.62 -35.19
N GLU A 17 -6.31 19.65 -34.57
CA GLU A 17 -6.94 18.67 -33.71
C GLU A 17 -6.76 19.03 -32.24
N VAL A 18 -7.83 18.89 -31.45
CA VAL A 18 -7.86 19.33 -30.04
C VAL A 18 -7.95 18.11 -29.11
N PRO A 19 -7.12 18.02 -28.05
CA PRO A 19 -7.26 17.00 -27.02
C PRO A 19 -8.63 17.02 -26.36
N THR A 20 -9.19 15.84 -26.09
CA THR A 20 -10.49 15.71 -25.43
C THR A 20 -10.34 15.05 -24.07
N TRP A 21 -11.06 15.56 -23.07
CA TRP A 21 -11.18 14.92 -21.77
C TRP A 21 -12.31 13.91 -21.77
N GLU A 22 -12.04 12.71 -21.28
CA GLU A 22 -13.04 11.67 -21.01
C GLU A 22 -13.19 11.51 -19.49
N LYS A 23 -14.41 11.71 -18.97
CA LYS A 23 -14.72 11.38 -17.58
C LYS A 23 -14.91 9.87 -17.45
N ILE A 24 -14.09 9.25 -16.63
CA ILE A 24 -14.21 7.83 -16.31
C ILE A 24 -14.97 7.67 -14.99
N ARG A 25 -15.97 6.80 -14.99
CA ARG A 25 -16.68 6.43 -13.77
C ARG A 25 -15.73 5.68 -12.83
N ASN A 26 -15.72 6.06 -11.56
CA ASN A 26 -14.98 5.31 -10.56
C ASN A 26 -15.65 3.95 -10.33
N VAL A 27 -15.02 2.88 -10.80
CA VAL A 27 -15.49 1.49 -10.63
C VAL A 27 -14.43 0.70 -9.86
N GLY A 28 -14.85 -0.11 -8.89
CA GLY A 28 -13.94 -0.91 -8.07
C GLY A 28 -13.42 -0.13 -6.86
N ALA A 29 -12.19 -0.40 -6.45
CA ALA A 29 -11.56 0.17 -5.26
C ALA A 29 -10.79 1.45 -5.62
N ALA A 30 -11.49 2.52 -5.98
CA ALA A 30 -10.86 3.81 -6.28
C ALA A 30 -10.29 4.45 -5.00
N PRO A 31 -9.13 5.12 -5.07
CA PRO A 31 -8.56 5.82 -3.92
C PRO A 31 -9.50 6.95 -3.45
N SER A 32 -9.47 7.25 -2.15
CA SER A 32 -10.18 8.41 -1.60
C SER A 32 -9.61 9.72 -2.15
N PRO A 33 -10.36 10.83 -2.16
CA PRO A 33 -9.85 12.14 -2.53
C PRO A 33 -8.58 12.48 -1.74
N ARG A 34 -7.51 12.80 -2.47
CA ARG A 34 -6.18 13.13 -1.93
C ARG A 34 -5.33 13.80 -3.02
N THR A 35 -4.24 14.44 -2.61
CA THR A 35 -3.28 15.14 -3.47
C THR A 35 -1.88 14.53 -3.31
N GLY A 36 -0.94 14.91 -4.17
CA GLY A 36 0.47 14.53 -4.02
C GLY A 36 0.77 13.03 -4.19
N MET A 37 -0.14 12.26 -4.79
CA MET A 37 0.12 10.85 -5.12
C MET A 37 1.25 10.75 -6.15
N SER A 38 2.13 9.76 -5.99
CA SER A 38 3.07 9.37 -7.05
C SER A 38 2.44 8.30 -7.93
N GLY A 39 2.80 8.26 -9.22
CA GLY A 39 2.24 7.27 -10.12
C GLY A 39 3.13 6.94 -11.32
N VAL A 40 2.93 5.74 -11.86
CA VAL A 40 3.65 5.21 -13.02
C VAL A 40 2.70 4.38 -13.88
N VAL A 41 2.93 4.35 -15.19
CA VAL A 41 2.24 3.43 -16.09
C VAL A 41 3.13 2.22 -16.35
N TYR A 42 2.59 1.01 -16.16
CA TYR A 42 3.23 -0.24 -16.50
C TYR A 42 2.25 -1.13 -17.26
N ARG A 43 2.60 -1.48 -18.50
CA ARG A 43 1.73 -2.23 -19.42
C ARG A 43 0.36 -1.56 -19.55
N HIS A 44 -0.73 -2.26 -19.20
CA HIS A 44 -2.11 -1.75 -19.28
C HIS A 44 -2.61 -1.21 -17.93
N SER A 45 -1.71 -0.85 -17.02
CA SER A 45 -2.07 -0.41 -15.68
C SER A 45 -1.37 0.89 -15.30
N ALA A 46 -2.15 1.87 -14.83
CA ALA A 46 -1.61 3.01 -14.10
C ALA A 46 -1.57 2.66 -12.61
N ILE A 47 -0.39 2.72 -12.01
CA ILE A 47 -0.17 2.39 -10.59
C ILE A 47 0.06 3.70 -9.86
N VAL A 48 -0.60 3.88 -8.71
CA VAL A 48 -0.47 5.08 -7.86
C VAL A 48 -0.23 4.69 -6.41
N PHE A 49 0.54 5.50 -5.70
CA PHE A 49 0.94 5.26 -4.31
C PHE A 49 0.77 6.50 -3.45
N GLY A 50 0.24 6.30 -2.25
CA GLY A 50 0.23 7.26 -1.15
C GLY A 50 -0.64 8.50 -1.39
N GLY A 51 -0.06 9.68 -1.16
CA GLY A 51 -0.72 10.99 -1.19
C GLY A 51 -1.09 11.54 0.19
N VAL A 52 -1.72 12.71 0.22
CA VAL A 52 -2.20 13.41 1.42
C VAL A 52 -3.62 13.91 1.22
N ALA A 53 -4.46 13.78 2.23
CA ALA A 53 -5.76 14.44 2.30
C ALA A 53 -5.77 15.40 3.47
N ASP A 54 -6.10 16.65 3.20
CA ASP A 54 -6.24 17.69 4.21
C ASP A 54 -7.72 17.90 4.48
N ASP A 55 -8.13 17.72 5.72
CA ASP A 55 -9.46 18.05 6.21
C ASP A 55 -9.39 19.40 6.93
N ASP A 56 -10.15 20.37 6.43
CA ASP A 56 -10.39 21.65 7.08
C ASP A 56 -11.76 21.59 7.78
N ASP A 57 -11.74 21.64 9.11
CA ASP A 57 -12.95 21.64 9.94
C ASP A 57 -13.56 23.05 10.12
N GLY A 58 -13.06 24.04 9.37
CA GLY A 58 -13.46 25.43 9.45
C GLY A 58 -12.89 26.16 10.68
N GLN A 59 -11.94 25.54 11.39
CA GLN A 59 -11.21 26.14 12.50
C GLN A 59 -9.76 26.46 12.12
N VAL A 60 -8.94 26.86 13.09
CA VAL A 60 -7.52 27.23 12.89
C VAL A 60 -6.62 26.01 12.61
N LYS A 61 -7.16 24.78 12.63
CA LYS A 61 -6.38 23.54 12.56
C LYS A 61 -6.66 22.76 11.29
N LEU A 62 -5.66 22.69 10.42
CA LEU A 62 -5.66 21.77 9.28
C LEU A 62 -5.23 20.37 9.75
N LYS A 63 -6.01 19.33 9.43
CA LYS A 63 -5.63 17.94 9.71
C LYS A 63 -5.21 17.24 8.43
N SER A 64 -3.93 16.88 8.34
CA SER A 64 -3.39 16.12 7.21
C SER A 64 -3.34 14.62 7.49
N THR A 65 -3.90 13.82 6.59
CA THR A 65 -3.81 12.35 6.58
C THR A 65 -2.89 11.91 5.45
N PHE A 66 -1.75 11.30 5.79
CA PHE A 66 -0.80 10.75 4.83
C PHE A 66 -1.09 9.27 4.58
N PHE A 67 -1.09 8.86 3.32
CA PHE A 67 -1.41 7.50 2.93
C PHE A 67 -0.19 6.72 2.49
N ASN A 68 -0.23 5.40 2.71
CA ASN A 68 0.80 4.42 2.35
C ASN A 68 0.22 3.23 1.57
N ASP A 69 -0.96 3.40 0.98
CA ASP A 69 -1.67 2.43 0.18
C ASP A 69 -1.25 2.50 -1.30
N LEU A 70 -1.47 1.39 -2.01
CA LEU A 70 -1.10 1.22 -3.42
C LEU A 70 -2.35 0.84 -4.21
N TYR A 71 -2.58 1.50 -5.34
CA TYR A 71 -3.69 1.19 -6.23
C TYR A 71 -3.24 1.00 -7.66
N SER A 72 -4.03 0.25 -8.42
CA SER A 72 -3.88 0.11 -9.85
C SER A 72 -5.19 0.43 -10.56
N PHE A 73 -5.11 1.23 -11.62
CA PHE A 73 -6.16 1.46 -12.57
C PHE A 73 -5.86 0.69 -13.86
N ASP A 74 -6.75 -0.23 -14.20
CA ASP A 74 -6.73 -0.96 -15.47
C ASP A 74 -7.23 -0.04 -16.59
N LEU A 75 -6.35 0.26 -17.55
CA LEU A 75 -6.61 1.21 -18.65
C LEU A 75 -7.59 0.65 -19.69
N GLU A 76 -7.70 -0.67 -19.82
CA GLU A 76 -8.64 -1.31 -20.75
C GLU A 76 -10.02 -1.43 -20.15
N ARG A 77 -10.10 -1.94 -18.91
CA ARG A 77 -11.36 -2.19 -18.19
C ARG A 77 -11.90 -0.97 -17.48
N LYS A 78 -11.11 0.10 -17.41
CA LYS A 78 -11.44 1.37 -16.74
C LYS A 78 -11.91 1.13 -15.29
N ARG A 79 -11.13 0.34 -14.54
CA ARG A 79 -11.47 -0.14 -13.18
C ARG A 79 -10.27 -0.03 -12.23
N TRP A 80 -10.56 0.39 -11.01
CA TRP A 80 -9.61 0.48 -9.91
C TRP A 80 -9.55 -0.80 -9.08
N TYR A 81 -8.34 -1.14 -8.63
CA TYR A 81 -8.03 -2.21 -7.70
C TYR A 81 -7.07 -1.70 -6.65
N GLU A 82 -7.29 -2.08 -5.40
CA GLU A 82 -6.31 -1.92 -4.34
C GLU A 82 -5.26 -3.04 -4.46
N LEU A 83 -3.99 -2.68 -4.33
CA LEU A 83 -2.87 -3.60 -4.39
C LEU A 83 -2.30 -3.81 -3.00
N THR A 84 -2.28 -5.07 -2.57
CA THR A 84 -1.62 -5.49 -1.34
C THR A 84 -0.36 -6.28 -1.65
N LEU A 85 0.72 -6.01 -0.92
CA LEU A 85 1.93 -6.81 -1.01
C LEU A 85 1.67 -8.17 -0.36
N LYS A 86 1.93 -9.24 -1.10
CA LYS A 86 1.93 -10.57 -0.51
C LYS A 86 3.14 -10.67 0.40
N ALA A 87 2.91 -10.95 1.69
CA ALA A 87 3.98 -11.30 2.60
C ALA A 87 4.73 -12.51 2.03
N GLU A 88 6.06 -12.41 1.93
CA GLU A 88 6.87 -13.57 1.60
C GLU A 88 6.73 -14.56 2.75
N LYS A 89 6.23 -15.77 2.47
CA LYS A 89 6.22 -16.84 3.46
C LYS A 89 7.66 -17.10 3.86
N GLU A 90 7.98 -16.98 5.15
CA GLU A 90 9.28 -17.34 5.68
C GLU A 90 9.74 -18.68 5.09
N ARG A 91 10.82 -18.65 4.32
CA ARG A 91 11.46 -19.85 3.84
C ARG A 91 12.09 -20.52 5.06
N LYS A 92 11.43 -21.56 5.60
CA LYS A 92 12.00 -22.41 6.64
C LYS A 92 13.41 -22.83 6.19
N PRO A 93 14.46 -22.63 7.01
CA PRO A 93 15.80 -23.07 6.64
C PRO A 93 15.77 -24.59 6.42
N LYS A 94 16.17 -25.02 5.22
CA LYS A 94 16.38 -26.45 4.94
C LYS A 94 17.54 -26.90 5.82
N GLY A 95 17.24 -27.82 6.74
CA GLY A 95 18.18 -28.32 7.75
C GLY A 95 19.52 -28.72 7.14
N GLY A 96 20.55 -27.92 7.41
CA GLY A 96 21.93 -28.32 7.20
C GLY A 96 22.27 -29.47 8.14
N ARG A 97 22.79 -30.56 7.58
CA ARG A 97 23.35 -31.72 8.29
C ARG A 97 24.30 -31.24 9.39
N GLN A 98 23.88 -31.37 10.66
CA GLN A 98 24.75 -31.11 11.80
C GLN A 98 25.91 -32.11 11.78
N LYS A 99 27.13 -31.63 11.50
CA LYS A 99 28.34 -32.39 11.85
C LYS A 99 28.45 -32.37 13.37
N ARG A 100 28.22 -33.53 13.97
CA ARG A 100 28.46 -33.82 15.38
C ARG A 100 29.96 -33.65 15.67
N VAL A 101 30.33 -32.55 16.30
CA VAL A 101 31.65 -32.39 16.95
C VAL A 101 31.45 -32.73 18.43
N GLN A 102 32.15 -33.75 18.90
CA GLN A 102 32.25 -34.07 20.33
C GLN A 102 33.24 -33.10 20.98
N SER A 103 32.82 -32.42 22.04
CA SER A 103 33.73 -31.90 23.06
C SER A 103 33.02 -31.89 24.42
N ALA A 104 33.81 -32.15 25.45
CA ALA A 104 33.39 -32.59 26.77
C ALA A 104 33.03 -31.43 27.73
N SER A 105 32.10 -31.75 28.64
CA SER A 105 31.83 -31.26 30.01
C SER A 105 32.31 -29.87 30.45
N ALA A 106 31.37 -29.00 30.90
CA ALA A 106 31.24 -28.60 32.31
C ALA A 106 30.19 -27.47 32.53
N ASN A 107 29.21 -27.79 33.39
CA ASN A 107 28.55 -26.99 34.43
C ASN A 107 27.88 -25.61 34.21
N GLN A 108 26.64 -25.58 34.75
CA GLN A 108 25.94 -24.50 35.48
C GLN A 108 25.19 -23.39 34.73
N GLY A 109 23.85 -23.51 34.79
CA GLY A 109 22.97 -22.49 35.40
C GLY A 109 22.59 -21.24 34.59
N ALA A 110 21.36 -21.21 34.06
CA ALA A 110 20.37 -20.15 34.30
C ALA A 110 19.14 -20.33 33.41
N SER A 111 17.97 -20.15 34.03
CA SER A 111 16.63 -20.35 33.48
C SER A 111 16.24 -19.33 32.41
N LEU A 112 15.53 -19.81 31.39
CA LEU A 112 14.79 -19.00 30.42
C LEU A 112 13.70 -18.17 31.14
N VAL A 113 13.83 -16.84 31.14
CA VAL A 113 12.72 -15.94 31.49
C VAL A 113 11.89 -15.70 30.23
N LYS A 114 10.64 -16.17 30.22
CA LYS A 114 9.65 -15.80 29.19
C LYS A 114 9.06 -14.43 29.52
N PRO A 115 8.91 -13.51 28.55
CA PRO A 115 8.17 -12.28 28.77
C PRO A 115 6.67 -12.59 28.93
N GLN A 116 6.08 -12.09 30.02
CA GLN A 116 4.66 -12.20 30.32
C GLN A 116 3.96 -10.93 29.80
N ILE A 117 3.02 -11.09 28.86
CA ILE A 117 2.13 -10.01 28.42
C ILE A 117 1.05 -9.84 29.48
N ILE A 118 1.02 -8.68 30.14
CA ILE A 118 -0.06 -8.29 31.06
C ILE A 118 -1.21 -7.75 30.23
N ALA A 119 -2.34 -8.45 30.22
CA ALA A 119 -3.60 -7.93 29.68
C ALA A 119 -4.20 -6.90 30.67
N PRO A 120 -4.86 -5.83 30.19
CA PRO A 120 -5.50 -4.86 31.06
C PRO A 120 -6.70 -5.51 31.78
N ARG A 121 -6.78 -5.30 33.10
CA ARG A 121 -7.93 -5.73 33.91
C ARG A 121 -9.18 -5.01 33.42
N GLY A 122 -10.14 -5.77 32.89
CA GLY A 122 -11.49 -5.28 32.69
C GLY A 122 -12.10 -4.87 34.02
N SER A 123 -12.72 -3.69 34.03
CA SER A 123 -13.67 -3.27 35.04
C SER A 123 -14.93 -4.13 34.93
N SER A 124 -15.35 -4.71 36.05
CA SER A 124 -16.71 -5.21 36.25
C SER A 124 -17.54 -4.17 37.01
N PRO A 125 -18.88 -4.26 36.90
CA PRO A 125 -19.76 -3.10 36.97
C PRO A 125 -20.31 -2.86 38.38
N GLU A 126 -20.69 -1.61 38.63
CA GLU A 126 -21.84 -1.23 39.44
C GLU A 126 -22.67 -0.21 38.65
#